data_AF-A0A6G3ZYU3-F1
#
_entry.id   AF-A0A6G3ZYU3-F1
#
_cell.length_a   1.000
_cell.length_b   1.000
_cell.length_c   1.000
_cell.angle_alpha   90.00
_cell.angle_beta   90.00
_cell.angle_gamma   90.00
#
_symmetry.space_group_name_H-M   'P 1'
#
loop_
_entity.id
_entity.type
_entity.pdbx_description
1 polymer ?
#
loop_
_entity_poly.entity_id
_entity_poly.type
_entity_poly.pdbx_seq_one_letter_code
_entity_poly.pdbx_strand_id
1 'polypeptide(L)'
;MDDLNQLLSYLRWDTSPDQLQFAKEQLKQLQDKELKLLVQPIDKMHWDNAAELLIEIGYPRVKYILSGLLEWIMDMNWPGASKISELLISIKEPLIPLVKEAFKTNDTIWQYWIIECILKNWSEDLVKQIDEELILLASGFDYEETHLSALKLLVQFEILDPEEILKLIDIKLQDTRNNDIFAELNELKIIVAR
;
A
#
# COMPACT_ATOMS: atom_id res chain seq x y z
N MET A 1 19.56 -6.83 -25.53
CA MET A 1 18.81 -7.62 -24.53
C MET A 1 19.77 -8.25 -23.54
N ASP A 2 20.86 -8.85 -24.02
CA ASP A 2 21.87 -9.48 -23.15
C ASP A 2 22.51 -8.52 -22.15
N ASP A 3 22.86 -7.30 -22.58
CA ASP A 3 23.42 -6.28 -21.67
C ASP A 3 22.45 -5.88 -20.55
N LEU A 4 21.15 -5.80 -20.84
CA LEU A 4 20.14 -5.40 -19.86
C LEU A 4 19.91 -6.51 -18.81
N ASN A 5 19.87 -7.76 -19.25
CA ASN A 5 19.75 -8.90 -18.34
C ASN A 5 20.95 -8.98 -17.40
N GLN A 6 22.15 -8.69 -17.90
CA GLN A 6 23.34 -8.60 -17.06
C GLN A 6 23.22 -7.48 -16.02
N LEU A 7 22.79 -6.28 -16.42
CA LEU A 7 22.59 -5.17 -15.50
C LEU A 7 21.55 -5.50 -14.41
N LEU A 8 20.44 -6.14 -14.77
CA LEU A 8 19.42 -6.58 -13.81
C LEU A 8 19.97 -7.62 -12.83
N SER A 9 20.83 -8.55 -13.29
CA SER A 9 21.46 -9.54 -12.40
C SER A 9 22.35 -8.93 -11.32
N TYR A 10 22.92 -7.74 -11.58
CA TYR A 10 23.71 -7.00 -10.60
C TYR A 10 22.88 -6.28 -9.53
N LEU A 11 21.54 -6.35 -9.60
CA LEU A 11 20.68 -5.93 -8.49
C LEU A 11 20.60 -6.99 -7.37
N ARG A 12 21.20 -8.17 -7.53
CA ARG A 12 21.19 -9.18 -6.48
C ARG A 12 21.87 -8.66 -5.20
N TRP A 13 21.32 -9.00 -4.03
CA TRP A 13 21.74 -8.46 -2.72
C TRP A 13 23.21 -8.66 -2.36
N ASP A 14 23.87 -9.68 -2.91
CA ASP A 14 25.28 -10.01 -2.66
C ASP A 14 26.22 -9.59 -3.80
N THR A 15 25.73 -8.79 -4.74
CA THR A 15 26.56 -8.19 -5.80
C THR A 15 27.59 -7.24 -5.17
N SER A 16 28.80 -7.19 -5.74
CA SER A 16 29.83 -6.27 -5.25
C SER A 16 29.36 -4.81 -5.37
N PRO A 17 29.73 -3.91 -4.43
CA PRO A 17 29.31 -2.51 -4.46
C PRO A 17 29.60 -1.80 -5.78
N ASP A 18 30.75 -2.06 -6.40
CA ASP A 18 31.15 -1.45 -7.66
C ASP A 18 30.25 -1.89 -8.83
N GLN A 19 29.90 -3.19 -8.90
CA GLN A 19 29.00 -3.72 -9.92
C GLN A 19 27.57 -3.23 -9.73
N LEU A 20 27.08 -3.21 -8.47
CA LEU A 20 25.76 -2.69 -8.14
C LEU A 20 25.65 -1.20 -8.50
N GLN A 21 26.64 -0.40 -8.14
CA GLN A 21 26.66 1.03 -8.45
C GLN A 21 26.70 1.26 -9.97
N PHE A 22 27.57 0.53 -10.68
CA PHE A 22 27.60 0.59 -12.14
C PHE A 22 26.23 0.24 -12.75
N ALA A 23 25.59 -0.82 -12.27
CA ALA A 23 24.28 -1.24 -12.75
C ALA A 23 23.20 -0.18 -12.48
N LYS A 24 23.13 0.36 -11.26
CA LYS A 24 22.20 1.45 -10.91
C LYS A 24 22.36 2.65 -11.84
N GLU A 25 23.59 3.10 -12.10
CA GLU A 25 23.83 4.25 -12.99
C GLU A 25 23.38 3.99 -14.44
N GLN A 26 23.56 2.78 -14.97
CA GLN A 26 23.07 2.43 -16.31
C GLN A 26 21.53 2.30 -16.33
N LEU A 27 20.95 1.62 -15.34
CA LEU A 27 19.50 1.39 -15.28
C LEU A 27 18.69 2.67 -15.05
N LYS A 28 19.25 3.69 -14.38
CA LYS A 28 18.64 5.03 -14.27
C LYS A 28 18.38 5.69 -15.63
N GLN A 29 19.13 5.31 -16.67
CA GLN A 29 19.02 5.88 -18.02
C GLN A 29 17.89 5.25 -18.85
N LEU A 30 17.23 4.20 -18.35
CA LEU A 30 16.07 3.60 -19.02
C LEU A 30 14.98 4.64 -19.28
N GLN A 31 14.28 4.53 -20.40
CA GLN A 31 13.12 5.40 -20.65
C GLN A 31 12.01 5.08 -19.66
N ASP A 32 11.16 6.06 -19.31
CA ASP A 32 10.12 5.88 -18.30
C ASP A 32 9.19 4.67 -18.57
N LYS A 33 8.93 4.35 -19.85
CA LYS A 33 8.14 3.18 -20.28
C LYS A 33 8.81 1.83 -20.05
N GLU A 34 10.13 1.82 -19.87
CA GLU A 34 10.97 0.63 -19.65
C GLU A 34 11.18 0.35 -18.16
N LEU A 35 10.84 1.30 -17.28
CA LEU A 35 10.98 1.15 -15.82
C LEU A 35 10.20 -0.03 -15.25
N LYS A 36 9.19 -0.55 -15.97
CA LYS A 36 8.47 -1.77 -15.58
C LYS A 36 9.38 -2.98 -15.42
N LEU A 37 10.55 -2.97 -16.06
CA LEU A 37 11.56 -4.02 -15.92
C LEU A 37 12.25 -4.03 -14.55
N LEU A 38 12.11 -2.93 -13.77
CA LEU A 38 12.63 -2.82 -12.41
C LEU A 38 11.57 -3.15 -11.34
N VAL A 39 10.33 -3.42 -11.74
CA VAL A 39 9.28 -3.83 -10.82
C VAL A 39 9.45 -5.33 -10.53
N GLN A 40 9.94 -5.65 -9.32
CA GLN A 40 10.17 -7.01 -8.85
C GLN A 40 11.02 -7.86 -9.82
N PRO A 41 12.22 -7.40 -10.22
CA PRO A 41 13.00 -8.05 -11.27
C PRO A 41 13.51 -9.42 -10.80
N ILE A 42 13.52 -10.39 -11.71
CA ILE A 42 14.11 -11.73 -11.55
C ILE A 42 13.50 -12.52 -10.37
N ASP A 43 13.90 -12.22 -9.14
CA ASP A 43 13.44 -12.86 -7.91
C ASP A 43 13.69 -11.99 -6.67
N LYS A 44 13.21 -12.44 -5.51
CA LYS A 44 13.32 -11.75 -4.22
C LYS A 44 14.75 -11.37 -3.82
N MET A 45 15.79 -12.01 -4.36
CA MET A 45 17.18 -11.65 -4.08
C MET A 45 17.59 -10.33 -4.75
N HIS A 46 16.81 -9.83 -5.72
CA HIS A 46 17.10 -8.62 -6.49
C HIS A 46 16.21 -7.43 -6.10
N TRP A 47 15.10 -7.72 -5.42
CA TRP A 47 14.03 -6.75 -5.20
C TRP A 47 14.48 -5.59 -4.30
N ASP A 48 15.22 -5.84 -3.22
CA ASP A 48 15.59 -4.76 -2.30
C ASP A 48 16.42 -3.64 -2.96
N ASN A 49 17.42 -3.99 -3.78
CA ASN A 49 18.20 -3.03 -4.57
C ASN A 49 17.38 -2.40 -5.70
N ALA A 50 16.44 -3.14 -6.29
CA ALA A 50 15.52 -2.60 -7.29
C ALA A 50 14.60 -1.53 -6.67
N ALA A 51 14.10 -1.75 -5.45
CA ALA A 51 13.30 -0.79 -4.71
C ALA A 51 14.08 0.49 -4.42
N GLU A 52 15.34 0.37 -3.96
CA GLU A 52 16.22 1.53 -3.78
C GLU A 52 16.42 2.31 -5.08
N LEU A 53 16.69 1.62 -6.18
CA LEU A 53 16.85 2.24 -7.48
C LEU A 53 15.58 2.97 -7.94
N LEU A 54 14.41 2.39 -7.69
CA LEU A 54 13.12 3.00 -8.01
C LEU A 54 12.85 4.26 -7.17
N ILE A 55 13.26 4.28 -5.90
CA ILE A 55 13.25 5.48 -5.05
C ILE A 55 14.18 6.55 -5.61
N GLU A 56 15.41 6.17 -5.99
CA GLU A 56 16.39 7.08 -6.58
C GLU A 56 15.89 7.69 -7.91
N ILE A 57 15.14 6.92 -8.72
CA ILE A 57 14.50 7.41 -9.95
C ILE A 57 13.35 8.36 -9.65
N GLY A 58 12.51 8.02 -8.68
CA GLY A 58 11.49 8.88 -8.10
C GLY A 58 10.34 9.30 -9.02
N TYR A 59 9.38 10.00 -8.42
CA TYR A 59 8.29 10.67 -9.14
C TYR A 59 8.79 12.00 -9.74
N PRO A 60 8.43 12.38 -10.98
CA PRO A 60 7.33 11.84 -11.81
C PRO A 60 7.72 10.70 -12.76
N ARG A 61 8.98 10.25 -12.78
CA ARG A 61 9.43 9.23 -13.76
C ARG A 61 8.74 7.88 -13.56
N VAL A 62 8.53 7.47 -12.30
CA VAL A 62 7.84 6.22 -11.96
C VAL A 62 6.32 6.24 -12.20
N LYS A 63 5.74 7.35 -12.70
CA LYS A 63 4.28 7.50 -12.84
C LYS A 63 3.62 6.39 -13.67
N TYR A 64 4.30 5.85 -14.68
CA TYR A 64 3.75 4.81 -15.57
C TYR A 64 3.81 3.41 -14.97
N ILE A 65 4.49 3.25 -13.83
CA ILE A 65 4.65 1.96 -13.15
C ILE A 65 4.02 1.95 -11.76
N LEU A 66 3.27 3.00 -11.37
CA LEU A 66 2.65 3.10 -10.05
C LEU A 66 1.78 1.88 -9.71
N SER A 67 1.06 1.32 -10.68
CA SER A 67 0.28 0.09 -10.47
C SER A 67 1.18 -1.08 -10.04
N GLY A 68 2.31 -1.28 -10.73
CA GLY A 68 3.27 -2.32 -10.37
C GLY A 68 4.04 -2.02 -9.09
N LEU A 69 4.19 -0.74 -8.71
CA LEU A 69 4.73 -0.38 -7.39
C LEU A 69 3.72 -0.70 -6.28
N LEU A 70 2.43 -0.44 -6.48
CA LEU A 70 1.38 -0.74 -5.50
C LEU A 70 1.27 -2.25 -5.21
N GLU A 71 1.59 -3.10 -6.19
CA GLU A 71 1.67 -4.57 -6.03
C GLU A 71 2.72 -5.00 -4.99
N TRP A 72 3.75 -4.20 -4.69
CA TRP A 72 4.70 -4.53 -3.62
C TRP A 72 4.06 -4.56 -2.23
N ILE A 73 2.91 -3.92 -2.09
CA ILE A 73 2.18 -3.78 -0.84
C ILE A 73 1.26 -4.99 -0.60
N MET A 74 1.21 -5.98 -1.51
CA MET A 74 0.50 -7.23 -1.26
C MET A 74 1.09 -8.01 -0.08
N ASP A 75 2.39 -7.89 0.19
CA ASP A 75 3.06 -8.56 1.31
C ASP A 75 4.24 -7.72 1.79
N MET A 76 4.09 -7.12 2.96
CA MET A 76 5.11 -6.27 3.57
C MET A 76 6.40 -7.02 3.98
N ASN A 77 6.42 -8.36 3.92
CA ASN A 77 7.63 -9.16 4.09
C ASN A 77 8.48 -9.23 2.82
N TRP A 78 7.99 -8.76 1.67
CA TRP A 78 8.77 -8.76 0.44
C TRP A 78 9.98 -7.82 0.58
N PRO A 79 11.18 -8.24 0.15
CA PRO A 79 12.37 -7.38 0.23
C PRO A 79 12.13 -6.09 -0.54
N GLY A 80 12.25 -4.95 0.13
CA GLY A 80 12.00 -3.61 -0.42
C GLY A 80 10.54 -3.12 -0.39
N ALA A 81 9.56 -3.89 0.11
CA ALA A 81 8.17 -3.44 0.23
C ALA A 81 8.02 -2.19 1.12
N SER A 82 8.69 -2.17 2.27
CA SER A 82 8.73 -0.99 3.16
C SER A 82 9.25 0.26 2.45
N LYS A 83 10.33 0.12 1.68
CA LYS A 83 10.94 1.19 0.87
C LYS A 83 9.97 1.72 -0.18
N ILE A 84 9.29 0.82 -0.90
CA ILE A 84 8.29 1.20 -1.90
C ILE A 84 7.07 1.85 -1.24
N SER A 85 6.65 1.40 -0.06
CA SER A 85 5.56 2.03 0.69
C SER A 85 5.84 3.49 1.00
N GLU A 86 7.06 3.82 1.46
CA GLU A 86 7.48 5.21 1.72
C GLU A 86 7.41 6.08 0.45
N LEU A 87 7.86 5.54 -0.68
CA LEU A 87 7.74 6.22 -1.97
C LEU A 87 6.27 6.45 -2.35
N LEU A 88 5.41 5.45 -2.21
CA LEU A 88 3.99 5.53 -2.53
C LEU A 88 3.25 6.55 -1.65
N ILE A 89 3.55 6.59 -0.34
CA ILE A 89 3.02 7.63 0.56
C ILE A 89 3.34 9.03 0.01
N SER A 90 4.58 9.25 -0.44
CA SER A 90 5.04 10.55 -0.93
C SER A 90 4.38 11.02 -2.22
N ILE A 91 3.81 10.09 -3.01
CA ILE A 91 3.20 10.39 -4.32
C ILE A 91 1.83 11.08 -4.17
N LYS A 92 1.04 10.71 -3.15
CA LYS A 92 -0.27 11.33 -2.82
C LYS A 92 -1.34 11.13 -3.90
N GLU A 93 -1.94 12.21 -4.42
CA GLU A 93 -3.13 12.22 -5.28
C GLU A 93 -3.06 11.28 -6.50
N PRO A 94 -1.92 11.16 -7.24
CA PRO A 94 -1.82 10.24 -8.37
C PRO A 94 -2.03 8.76 -8.00
N LEU A 95 -1.89 8.39 -6.72
CA LEU A 95 -2.07 7.01 -6.27
C LEU A 95 -3.55 6.67 -5.99
N ILE A 96 -4.39 7.68 -5.73
CA ILE A 96 -5.82 7.51 -5.39
C ILE A 96 -6.57 6.56 -6.34
N PRO A 97 -6.56 6.74 -7.67
CA PRO A 97 -7.30 5.84 -8.56
C PRO A 97 -6.81 4.40 -8.46
N LEU A 98 -5.52 4.17 -8.20
CA LEU A 98 -4.96 2.81 -8.08
C LEU A 98 -5.36 2.16 -6.76
N VAL A 99 -5.43 2.92 -5.67
CA VAL A 99 -5.97 2.42 -4.38
C VAL A 99 -7.43 2.03 -4.53
N LYS A 100 -8.25 2.86 -5.18
CA LYS A 100 -9.66 2.55 -5.45
C LYS A 100 -9.82 1.26 -6.26
N GLU A 101 -8.98 1.03 -7.26
CA GLU A 101 -9.01 -0.24 -8.02
C GLU A 101 -8.57 -1.43 -7.16
N ALA A 102 -7.55 -1.29 -6.30
CA ALA A 102 -7.14 -2.37 -5.39
C ALA A 102 -8.27 -2.75 -4.40
N PHE A 103 -9.03 -1.77 -3.91
CA PHE A 103 -10.16 -1.99 -3.00
C PHE A 103 -11.38 -2.66 -3.67
N LYS A 104 -11.41 -2.76 -5.01
CA LYS A 104 -12.44 -3.54 -5.74
C LYS A 104 -12.08 -5.02 -5.88
N THR A 105 -10.86 -5.41 -5.53
CA THR A 105 -10.44 -6.82 -5.56
C THR A 105 -10.98 -7.56 -4.34
N ASN A 106 -10.79 -8.89 -4.28
CA ASN A 106 -11.10 -9.70 -3.10
C ASN A 106 -9.84 -10.01 -2.26
N ASP A 107 -8.74 -9.30 -2.50
CA ASP A 107 -7.48 -9.50 -1.78
C ASP A 107 -7.48 -8.67 -0.50
N THR A 108 -8.05 -9.23 0.57
CA THR A 108 -8.20 -8.55 1.86
C THR A 108 -6.85 -8.24 2.51
N ILE A 109 -5.84 -9.10 2.32
CA ILE A 109 -4.49 -8.86 2.85
C ILE A 109 -3.86 -7.65 2.16
N TRP A 110 -3.97 -7.54 0.83
CA TRP A 110 -3.47 -6.38 0.12
C TRP A 110 -4.20 -5.10 0.52
N GLN A 111 -5.52 -5.16 0.65
CA GLN A 111 -6.34 -4.03 1.13
C GLN A 111 -5.92 -3.59 2.53
N TYR A 112 -5.72 -4.53 3.44
CA TYR A 112 -5.22 -4.30 4.78
C TYR A 112 -3.87 -3.56 4.75
N TRP A 113 -2.89 -4.05 3.98
CA TRP A 113 -1.58 -3.40 3.90
C TRP A 113 -1.62 -2.02 3.26
N ILE A 114 -2.50 -1.79 2.27
CA ILE A 114 -2.70 -0.44 1.72
C ILE A 114 -3.23 0.50 2.80
N ILE A 115 -4.20 0.07 3.61
CA ILE A 115 -4.73 0.88 4.72
C ILE A 115 -3.62 1.19 5.73
N GLU A 116 -2.95 0.14 6.21
CA GLU A 116 -1.98 0.22 7.31
C GLU A 116 -0.69 0.94 6.92
N CYS A 117 -0.17 0.68 5.73
CA CYS A 117 1.14 1.17 5.31
C CYS A 117 1.08 2.44 4.45
N ILE A 118 -0.07 2.76 3.82
CA ILE A 118 -0.21 3.95 2.99
C ILE A 118 -1.21 4.93 3.62
N LEU A 119 -2.48 4.54 3.73
CA LEU A 119 -3.56 5.49 4.04
C LEU A 119 -3.45 6.11 5.44
N LYS A 120 -2.98 5.36 6.44
CA LYS A 120 -2.69 5.91 7.79
C LYS A 120 -1.67 7.05 7.80
N ASN A 121 -0.81 7.12 6.78
CA ASN A 121 0.22 8.14 6.64
C ASN A 121 -0.20 9.30 5.73
N TRP A 122 -1.42 9.27 5.20
CA TRP A 122 -1.98 10.35 4.39
C TRP A 122 -2.71 11.40 5.25
N SER A 123 -2.86 12.59 4.68
CA SER A 123 -3.71 13.63 5.26
C SER A 123 -5.19 13.27 5.07
N GLU A 124 -6.02 13.82 5.95
CA GLU A 124 -7.49 13.71 5.89
C GLU A 124 -8.04 14.00 4.49
N ASP A 125 -7.61 15.10 3.84
CA ASP A 125 -8.06 15.49 2.49
C ASP A 125 -7.80 14.43 1.41
N LEU A 126 -6.76 13.60 1.57
CA LEU A 126 -6.45 12.52 0.63
C LEU A 126 -7.32 11.30 0.93
N VAL A 127 -7.47 10.95 2.21
CA VAL A 127 -8.25 9.78 2.64
C VAL A 127 -9.74 9.99 2.33
N LYS A 128 -10.26 11.22 2.49
CA LYS A 128 -11.64 11.58 2.13
C LYS A 128 -11.98 11.38 0.65
N GLN A 129 -11.00 11.30 -0.24
CA GLN A 129 -11.25 10.99 -1.65
C GLN A 129 -11.51 9.50 -1.91
N ILE A 130 -11.35 8.64 -0.89
CA ILE A 130 -11.54 7.17 -0.92
C ILE A 130 -12.57 6.75 0.14
N ASP A 131 -13.44 7.68 0.54
CA ASP A 131 -14.46 7.46 1.56
C ASP A 131 -15.44 6.35 1.17
N GLU A 132 -15.98 6.36 -0.04
CA GLU A 132 -16.91 5.34 -0.55
C GLU A 132 -16.36 3.92 -0.41
N GLU A 133 -15.10 3.72 -0.82
CA GLU A 133 -14.46 2.42 -0.71
C GLU A 133 -14.16 2.02 0.74
N LEU A 134 -13.73 2.96 1.59
CA LEU A 134 -13.52 2.70 3.03
C LEU A 134 -14.83 2.34 3.75
N ILE A 135 -15.94 3.01 3.41
CA ILE A 135 -17.26 2.71 3.97
C ILE A 135 -17.70 1.30 3.56
N LEU A 136 -17.46 0.92 2.30
CA LEU A 136 -17.78 -0.42 1.80
C LEU A 136 -16.97 -1.49 2.54
N LEU A 137 -15.64 -1.31 2.65
CA LEU A 137 -14.76 -2.23 3.39
C LEU A 137 -15.16 -2.31 4.86
N ALA A 138 -15.39 -1.17 5.51
CA ALA A 138 -15.82 -1.11 6.89
C ALA A 138 -17.20 -1.76 7.11
N SER A 139 -18.09 -1.74 6.12
CA SER A 139 -19.39 -2.43 6.21
C SER A 139 -19.29 -3.95 6.03
N GLY A 140 -18.17 -4.43 5.48
CA GLY A 140 -17.90 -5.84 5.23
C GLY A 140 -17.47 -6.63 6.47
N PHE A 141 -17.08 -7.87 6.20
CA PHE A 141 -16.47 -8.79 7.15
C PHE A 141 -15.38 -9.58 6.44
N ASP A 142 -14.26 -9.79 7.11
CA ASP A 142 -13.12 -10.58 6.64
C ASP A 142 -12.32 -11.11 7.84
N TYR A 143 -11.48 -12.11 7.61
CA TYR A 143 -10.65 -12.73 8.65
C TYR A 143 -9.34 -11.98 8.91
N GLU A 144 -9.01 -10.99 8.09
CA GLU A 144 -7.74 -10.25 8.13
C GLU A 144 -7.94 -8.86 8.77
N GLU A 145 -9.09 -8.65 9.43
CA GLU A 145 -9.48 -7.41 10.11
C GLU A 145 -9.44 -6.15 9.20
N THR A 146 -9.49 -6.31 7.88
CA THR A 146 -9.47 -5.19 6.91
C THR A 146 -10.62 -4.23 7.18
N HIS A 147 -11.80 -4.78 7.42
CA HIS A 147 -12.98 -4.00 7.80
C HIS A 147 -12.80 -3.20 9.11
N LEU A 148 -12.01 -3.69 10.07
CA LEU A 148 -11.73 -2.99 11.32
C LEU A 148 -10.72 -1.86 11.06
N SER A 149 -9.68 -2.12 10.27
CA SER A 149 -8.72 -1.09 9.86
C SER A 149 -9.38 0.04 9.07
N ALA A 150 -10.30 -0.29 8.15
CA ALA A 150 -11.10 0.71 7.43
C ALA A 150 -11.98 1.53 8.40
N LEU A 151 -12.66 0.85 9.34
CA LEU A 151 -13.48 1.53 10.36
C LEU A 151 -12.65 2.47 11.25
N LYS A 152 -11.46 2.05 11.67
CA LYS A 152 -10.51 2.88 12.43
C LYS A 152 -10.14 4.14 11.67
N LEU A 153 -9.93 4.06 10.36
CA LEU A 153 -9.67 5.23 9.52
C LEU A 153 -10.87 6.17 9.43
N LEU A 154 -12.09 5.62 9.25
CA LEU A 154 -13.31 6.43 9.21
C LEU A 154 -13.50 7.24 10.51
N VAL A 155 -13.21 6.62 11.66
CA VAL A 155 -13.24 7.29 12.98
C VAL A 155 -12.14 8.33 13.10
N GLN A 156 -10.89 7.96 12.77
CA GLN A 156 -9.72 8.83 12.93
C GLN A 156 -9.82 10.13 12.12
N PHE A 157 -10.37 10.05 10.91
CA PHE A 157 -10.44 11.16 9.97
C PHE A 157 -11.84 11.80 9.88
N GLU A 158 -12.74 11.44 10.80
CA GLU A 158 -14.10 11.99 10.89
C GLU A 158 -14.80 12.00 9.53
N ILE A 159 -14.71 10.87 8.81
CA ILE A 159 -15.19 10.75 7.42
C ILE A 159 -16.72 10.72 7.35
N LEU A 160 -17.37 10.17 8.36
CA LEU A 160 -18.82 10.11 8.49
C LEU A 160 -19.28 10.81 9.77
N ASP A 161 -20.57 11.17 9.80
CA ASP A 161 -21.19 11.70 11.00
C ASP A 161 -21.14 10.66 12.15
N PRO A 162 -20.96 11.10 13.42
CA PRO A 162 -20.85 10.18 14.56
C PRO A 162 -22.01 9.19 14.67
N GLU A 163 -23.24 9.60 14.34
CA GLU A 163 -24.42 8.72 14.35
C GLU A 163 -24.30 7.55 13.37
N GLU A 164 -23.72 7.77 12.19
CA GLU A 164 -23.53 6.75 11.16
C GLU A 164 -22.44 5.75 11.57
N ILE A 165 -21.33 6.26 12.12
CA ILE A 165 -20.24 5.43 12.64
C ILE A 165 -20.72 4.55 13.80
N LEU A 166 -21.49 5.11 14.75
CA LEU A 166 -22.04 4.34 15.87
C LEU A 166 -22.96 3.23 15.38
N LYS A 167 -23.80 3.50 14.38
CA LYS A 167 -24.65 2.50 13.74
C LYS A 167 -23.83 1.36 13.13
N LEU A 168 -22.75 1.69 12.43
CA LEU A 168 -21.86 0.71 11.82
C LEU A 168 -21.16 -0.15 12.88
N ILE A 169 -20.65 0.46 13.95
CA ILE A 169 -20.06 -0.25 15.09
C ILE A 169 -21.09 -1.19 15.74
N ASP A 170 -22.32 -0.73 15.94
CA ASP A 170 -23.39 -1.54 16.54
C ASP A 170 -23.77 -2.74 15.68
N ILE A 171 -23.81 -2.59 14.36
CA ILE A 171 -24.00 -3.71 13.43
C ILE A 171 -22.86 -4.73 13.59
N LYS A 172 -21.61 -4.26 13.69
CA LYS A 172 -20.45 -5.15 13.86
C LYS A 172 -20.44 -5.88 15.21
N LEU A 173 -20.87 -5.23 16.28
CA LEU A 173 -21.00 -5.83 17.62
C LEU A 173 -22.11 -6.88 17.70
N GLN A 174 -23.05 -6.90 16.75
CA GLN A 174 -24.09 -7.94 16.65
C GLN A 174 -23.62 -9.17 15.85
N ASP A 175 -22.56 -9.03 15.06
CA ASP A 175 -22.01 -10.12 14.26
C ASP A 175 -21.02 -10.96 15.08
N THR A 176 -21.43 -12.19 15.41
CA THR A 176 -20.62 -13.11 16.23
C THR A 176 -19.27 -13.47 15.61
N ARG A 177 -19.08 -13.21 14.31
CA ARG A 177 -17.80 -13.43 13.65
C ARG A 177 -16.72 -12.42 14.08
N ASN A 178 -17.12 -11.29 14.66
CA ASN A 178 -16.22 -10.23 15.18
C ASN A 178 -15.92 -10.38 16.68
N ASN A 179 -16.28 -11.50 17.33
CA ASN A 179 -16.18 -11.63 18.79
C ASN A 179 -14.76 -11.40 19.33
N ASP A 180 -13.74 -11.73 18.55
CA ASP A 180 -12.32 -11.51 18.84
C ASP A 180 -11.95 -10.02 18.91
N ILE A 181 -12.60 -9.18 18.12
CA ILE A 181 -12.35 -7.73 18.05
C ILE A 181 -13.41 -6.87 18.80
N PHE A 182 -14.28 -7.49 19.61
CA PHE A 182 -15.33 -6.76 20.33
C PHE A 182 -14.78 -5.72 21.30
N ALA A 183 -13.60 -5.94 21.89
CA ALA A 183 -12.98 -4.97 22.78
C ALA A 183 -12.65 -3.68 22.01
N GLU A 184 -12.00 -3.81 20.86
CA GLU A 184 -11.63 -2.72 19.95
C GLU A 184 -12.87 -1.99 19.43
N LEU A 185 -13.92 -2.72 19.06
CA LEU A 185 -15.18 -2.10 18.61
C LEU A 185 -15.83 -1.27 19.71
N ASN A 186 -15.83 -1.75 20.96
CA ASN A 186 -16.34 -0.98 22.09
C ASN A 186 -15.48 0.24 22.42
N GLU A 187 -14.15 0.14 22.30
CA GLU A 187 -13.25 1.29 22.44
C GLU A 187 -13.54 2.37 21.39
N LEU A 188 -13.69 1.97 20.12
CA LEU A 188 -14.08 2.89 19.04
C LEU A 188 -15.43 3.53 19.32
N LYS A 189 -16.41 2.77 19.82
CA LYS A 189 -17.73 3.30 20.19
C LYS A 189 -17.61 4.41 21.24
N ILE A 190 -16.76 4.22 22.24
CA ILE A 190 -16.52 5.22 23.30
C ILE A 190 -15.84 6.46 22.74
N ILE A 191 -14.91 6.30 21.79
CA ILE A 191 -14.22 7.43 21.14
C ILE A 191 -15.23 8.29 20.36
N VAL A 192 -16.11 7.66 19.59
CA VAL A 192 -17.08 8.36 18.72
C VAL A 192 -18.23 9.02 19.50
N ALA A 193 -18.59 8.46 20.67
CA ALA A 193 -19.68 8.99 21.49
C ALA A 193 -19.28 10.18 22.40
N ARG A 194 -18.01 10.61 22.37
CA ARG A 194 -17.50 11.74 23.15
C ARG A 194 -17.52 13.02 22.34
#